data_AF-A0AAD3N7C5-F1
#
_entry.id   AF-A0AAD3N7C5-F1
#
_cell.length_a   1.000
_cell.length_b   1.000
_cell.length_c   1.000
_cell.angle_alpha   90.00
_cell.angle_beta   90.00
_cell.angle_gamma   90.00
#
_symmetry.space_group_name_H-M   'P 1'
#
loop_
_entity.id
_entity.type
_entity.pdbx_description
1 polymer ?
#
loop_
_entity_poly.entity_id
_entity_poly.type
_entity_poly.pdbx_seq_one_letter_code
_entity_poly.pdbx_strand_id
1 'polypeptide(L)'
;VVSYVLQGRLEEARQMLMKQATLQPAARNMFKLMDSLLSKMPFYNPGGTQTLTEFDVKWRHWHEEVDRCLQDNSFASNQHLEIICKILVGDEDTLLMHKELLSTWYHFLVTRLLFCHPTVKPTELHYYAQSCMTMFLDSRSVPEPLDSILLAAFEFDIHQVIKDCSIALNNWWFVAHLTDLLDHCKLLQSHNLHFGSNLREFLLLEYASGLFTHHSLWQLAVDYFDHCPEFGRVYLELQIERVPLDTERKALKVLRICEQRQMSEQVRSICKIMAMQALRNNRLGSALSWSIRAKDAAFATLISERLNERRHRGACYAGIHSVPGSTGTAARACRCVPFDQLVYDAKLGRYGSLSRPIIKRIT
;
A
#
# COMPACT_ATOMS: atom_id res chain seq x y z
N VAL A 1 13.66 34.62 -2.54
CA VAL A 1 14.69 34.46 -1.49
C VAL A 1 14.07 34.03 -0.18
N VAL A 2 13.14 34.81 0.39
CA VAL A 2 12.45 34.50 1.66
C VAL A 2 11.88 33.07 1.71
N SER A 3 11.14 32.63 0.68
CA SER A 3 10.62 31.25 0.61
C SER A 3 11.71 30.17 0.67
N TYR A 4 12.88 30.40 0.06
CA TYR A 4 14.01 29.46 0.15
C TYR A 4 14.62 29.42 1.56
N VAL A 5 14.72 30.57 2.22
CA VAL A 5 15.21 30.65 3.61
C VAL A 5 14.25 29.92 4.55
N LEU A 6 12.95 30.13 4.41
CA LEU A 6 11.92 29.44 5.21
C LEU A 6 11.96 27.91 5.04
N GLN A 7 12.29 27.43 3.84
CA GLN A 7 12.48 26.00 3.54
C GLN A 7 13.83 25.43 4.01
N GLY A 8 14.73 26.25 4.56
CA GLY A 8 16.11 25.83 4.89
C GLY A 8 17.03 25.63 3.67
N ARG A 9 16.59 26.06 2.47
CA ARG A 9 17.36 26.02 1.20
C ARG A 9 18.28 27.23 1.09
N LEU A 10 19.27 27.26 1.98
CA LEU A 10 20.13 28.44 2.15
C LEU A 10 21.03 28.68 0.94
N GLU A 11 21.51 27.64 0.27
CA GLU A 11 22.44 27.80 -0.86
C GLU A 11 21.77 28.46 -2.07
N GLU A 12 20.53 28.08 -2.37
CA GLU A 12 19.73 28.75 -3.40
C GLU A 12 19.36 30.18 -2.99
N ALA A 13 19.08 30.42 -1.71
CA ALA A 13 18.87 31.77 -1.20
C ALA A 13 20.12 32.64 -1.40
N ARG A 14 21.31 32.13 -1.08
CA ARG A 14 22.60 32.79 -1.25
C ARG A 14 22.90 33.12 -2.71
N GLN A 15 22.75 32.14 -3.62
CA GLN A 15 22.96 32.37 -5.06
C GLN A 15 22.06 33.48 -5.61
N MET A 16 20.81 33.55 -5.15
CA MET A 16 19.87 34.60 -5.53
C MET A 16 20.25 35.97 -4.93
N LEU A 17 20.71 36.00 -3.68
CA LEU A 17 21.20 37.23 -3.03
C LEU A 17 22.47 37.76 -3.72
N MET A 18 23.39 36.90 -4.12
CA MET A 18 24.58 37.31 -4.88
C MET A 18 24.22 37.97 -6.21
N LYS A 19 23.23 37.43 -6.94
CA LYS A 19 22.71 38.07 -8.17
C LYS A 19 22.13 39.45 -7.87
N GLN A 20 21.34 39.60 -6.80
CA GLN A 20 20.79 40.91 -6.41
C GLN A 20 21.87 41.90 -5.98
N ALA A 21 22.94 41.44 -5.33
CA ALA A 21 24.08 42.28 -4.95
C ALA A 21 24.82 42.88 -6.16
N THR A 22 24.78 42.22 -7.32
CA THR A 22 25.33 42.77 -8.57
C THR A 22 24.44 43.87 -9.17
N LEU A 23 23.13 43.79 -8.95
CA LEU A 23 22.14 44.76 -9.46
C LEU A 23 22.03 46.01 -8.57
N GLN A 24 22.37 45.90 -7.28
CA GLN A 24 22.29 47.01 -6.32
C GLN A 24 23.64 47.26 -5.62
N PRO A 25 24.58 47.99 -6.26
CA PRO A 25 25.92 48.21 -5.73
C PRO A 25 25.94 48.95 -4.38
N ALA A 26 24.98 49.85 -4.14
CA ALA A 26 24.88 50.63 -2.90
C ALA A 26 24.61 49.76 -1.67
N ALA A 27 23.92 48.63 -1.83
CA ALA A 27 23.59 47.68 -0.76
C ALA A 27 24.55 46.47 -0.72
N ARG A 28 25.62 46.47 -1.52
CA ARG A 28 26.51 45.31 -1.71
C ARG A 28 27.14 44.81 -0.41
N ASN A 29 27.49 45.71 0.50
CA ASN A 29 28.08 45.33 1.80
C ASN A 29 27.05 44.61 2.68
N MET A 30 25.78 45.05 2.69
CA MET A 30 24.69 44.37 3.39
C MET A 30 24.42 42.97 2.81
N PHE A 31 24.40 42.84 1.48
CA PHE A 31 24.24 41.52 0.83
C PHE A 31 25.40 40.55 1.15
N LYS A 32 26.63 41.05 1.21
CA LYS A 32 27.79 40.24 1.62
C LYS A 32 27.71 39.80 3.09
N LEU A 33 27.27 40.70 3.97
CA LEU A 33 27.06 40.37 5.39
C LEU A 33 26.00 39.28 5.54
N MET A 34 24.86 39.43 4.87
CA MET A 34 23.80 38.41 4.87
C MET A 34 24.28 37.07 4.27
N ASP A 35 25.05 37.10 3.18
CA ASP A 35 25.64 35.87 2.61
C ASP A 35 26.58 35.18 3.62
N SER A 36 27.40 35.96 4.34
CA SER A 36 28.25 35.45 5.41
C SER A 36 27.42 34.77 6.51
N LEU A 37 26.36 35.42 7.00
CA LEU A 37 25.47 34.85 8.02
C LEU A 37 24.83 33.54 7.55
N LEU A 38 24.31 33.50 6.32
CA LEU A 38 23.70 32.28 5.75
C LEU A 38 24.72 31.16 5.54
N SER A 39 25.95 31.50 5.12
CA SER A 39 27.01 30.51 4.89
C SER A 39 27.55 29.87 6.16
N LYS A 40 27.52 30.61 7.28
CA LYS A 40 27.99 30.16 8.60
C LYS A 40 26.94 29.34 9.36
N MET A 41 25.72 29.24 8.85
CA MET A 41 24.65 28.52 9.54
C MET A 41 25.05 27.05 9.76
N PRO A 42 25.09 26.58 11.02
CA PRO A 42 25.54 25.24 11.32
C PRO A 42 24.47 24.20 10.98
N PHE A 43 24.89 23.11 10.36
CA PHE A 43 24.05 21.94 10.10
C PHE A 43 24.57 20.76 10.92
N TYR A 44 23.65 20.05 11.60
CA TYR A 44 24.02 18.88 12.38
C TYR A 44 24.32 17.70 11.45
N ASN A 45 25.52 17.12 11.58
CA ASN A 45 25.91 15.92 10.83
C ASN A 45 26.11 14.74 11.80
N PRO A 46 25.11 13.85 11.95
CA PRO A 46 25.19 12.73 12.88
C PRO A 46 26.21 11.65 12.46
N GLY A 47 26.69 11.66 11.21
CA GLY A 47 27.73 10.73 10.74
C GLY A 47 29.17 11.15 11.09
N GLY A 48 29.35 12.33 11.68
CA GLY A 48 30.67 12.87 12.08
C GLY A 48 31.01 12.62 13.55
N THR A 49 32.14 13.18 13.99
CA THR A 49 32.56 13.18 15.41
C THR A 49 31.91 14.27 16.26
N GLN A 50 31.00 15.07 15.67
CA GLN A 50 30.41 16.23 16.34
C GLN A 50 29.37 15.79 17.37
N THR A 51 29.57 16.21 18.62
CA THR A 51 28.57 16.01 19.68
C THR A 51 27.39 16.97 19.53
N LEU A 52 26.22 16.59 20.04
CA LEU A 52 25.03 17.46 20.03
C LEU A 52 25.30 18.79 20.77
N THR A 53 26.09 18.73 21.86
CA THR A 53 26.51 19.90 22.63
C THR A 53 27.42 20.84 21.84
N GLU A 54 28.36 20.32 21.05
CA GLU A 54 29.20 21.15 20.19
C GLU A 54 28.40 21.82 19.08
N PHE A 55 27.42 21.11 18.51
CA PHE A 55 26.50 21.68 17.55
C PHE A 55 25.68 22.82 18.16
N ASP A 56 25.07 22.59 19.31
CA ASP A 56 24.25 23.57 20.03
C ASP A 56 25.04 24.84 20.37
N VAL A 57 26.29 24.71 20.85
CA VAL A 57 27.17 25.87 21.09
C VAL A 57 27.45 26.66 19.81
N LYS A 58 27.76 25.97 18.70
CA LYS A 58 27.99 26.64 17.40
C LYS A 58 26.73 27.34 16.90
N TRP A 59 25.57 26.70 17.04
CA TRP A 59 24.30 27.26 16.63
C TRP A 59 23.94 28.50 17.46
N ARG A 60 24.10 28.45 18.78
CA ARG A 60 23.88 29.62 19.65
C ARG A 60 24.82 30.77 19.32
N HIS A 61 26.09 30.49 19.07
CA HIS A 61 27.04 31.54 18.66
C HIS A 61 26.65 32.19 17.33
N TRP A 62 26.23 31.39 16.35
CA TRP A 62 25.72 31.89 15.08
C TRP A 62 24.44 32.72 15.27
N HIS A 63 23.50 32.23 16.08
CA HIS A 63 22.24 32.92 16.38
C HIS A 63 22.48 34.28 17.06
N GLU A 64 23.40 34.34 18.01
CA GLU A 64 23.85 35.60 18.63
C GLU A 64 24.51 36.57 17.63
N GLU A 65 25.24 36.07 16.62
CA GLU A 65 25.80 36.91 15.54
C GLU A 65 24.68 37.52 14.70
N VAL A 66 23.66 36.74 14.34
CA VAL A 66 22.48 37.20 13.60
C VAL A 66 21.68 38.22 14.41
N ASP A 67 21.42 37.94 15.69
CA ASP A 67 20.67 38.84 16.58
C ASP A 67 21.41 40.17 16.78
N ARG A 68 22.74 40.14 16.96
CA ARG A 68 23.56 41.35 17.04
C ARG A 68 23.46 42.20 15.77
N CYS A 69 23.50 41.58 14.58
CA CYS A 69 23.33 42.30 13.32
C CYS A 69 21.96 43.00 13.21
N LEU A 70 20.92 42.40 13.79
CA LEU A 70 19.58 42.99 13.85
C LEU A 70 19.54 44.16 14.84
N GLN A 71 20.10 44.00 16.04
CA GLN A 71 20.18 45.06 17.07
C GLN A 71 21.00 46.28 16.61
N ASP A 72 22.10 46.03 15.89
CA ASP A 72 22.95 47.08 15.32
C ASP A 72 22.30 47.82 14.13
N ASN A 73 21.07 47.45 13.76
CA ASN A 73 20.34 48.01 12.61
C ASN A 73 21.14 47.92 11.30
N SER A 74 21.95 46.86 11.14
CA SER A 74 22.85 46.68 9.99
C SER A 74 22.11 46.58 8.65
N PHE A 75 20.81 46.27 8.68
CA PHE A 75 19.96 46.11 7.51
C PHE A 75 18.84 47.16 7.38
N ALA A 76 18.83 48.22 8.21
CA ALA A 76 17.73 49.21 8.24
C ALA A 76 17.48 49.91 6.90
N SER A 77 18.48 49.97 6.01
CA SER A 77 18.33 50.55 4.67
C SER A 77 17.62 49.63 3.67
N ASN A 78 17.44 48.34 3.98
CA ASN A 78 16.78 47.37 3.12
C ASN A 78 15.85 46.45 3.92
N GLN A 79 14.57 46.81 3.92
CA GLN A 79 13.51 46.09 4.63
C GLN A 79 13.44 44.59 4.27
N HIS A 80 13.77 44.20 3.03
CA HIS A 80 13.75 42.79 2.64
C HIS A 80 14.88 41.96 3.27
N LEU A 81 16.07 42.56 3.44
CA LEU A 81 17.18 41.91 4.15
C LEU A 81 16.94 41.88 5.65
N GLU A 82 16.31 42.91 6.19
CA GLU A 82 15.87 42.95 7.59
C GLU A 82 14.85 41.85 7.89
N ILE A 83 13.87 41.62 7.00
CA ILE A 83 12.92 40.50 7.11
C ILE A 83 13.66 39.16 7.12
N ILE A 84 14.64 38.96 6.23
CA ILE A 84 15.44 37.73 6.22
C ILE A 84 16.19 37.57 7.55
N CYS A 85 16.78 38.65 8.08
CA CYS A 85 17.46 38.62 9.37
C CYS A 85 16.49 38.26 10.52
N LYS A 86 15.30 38.86 10.56
CA LYS A 86 14.24 38.54 11.54
C LYS A 86 13.81 37.07 11.47
N ILE A 87 13.71 36.50 10.26
CA ILE A 87 13.44 35.07 10.06
C ILE A 87 14.57 34.20 10.62
N LEU A 88 15.84 34.58 10.38
CA LEU A 88 17.00 33.82 10.88
C LEU A 88 17.12 33.85 12.41
N VAL A 89 16.72 34.95 13.06
CA VAL A 89 16.60 35.04 14.53
C VAL A 89 15.44 34.18 15.05
N GLY A 90 14.48 33.84 14.19
CA GLY A 90 13.31 33.06 14.59
C GLY A 90 12.22 33.93 15.24
N ASP A 91 12.06 35.18 14.79
CA ASP A 91 10.96 36.05 15.21
C ASP A 91 9.61 35.47 14.78
N GLU A 92 8.83 34.96 15.74
CA GLU A 92 7.58 34.23 15.48
C GLU A 92 6.55 35.11 14.76
N ASP A 93 6.47 36.40 15.07
CA ASP A 93 5.56 37.35 14.41
C ASP A 93 5.92 37.51 12.93
N THR A 94 7.20 37.72 12.60
CA THR A 94 7.65 37.80 11.20
C THR A 94 7.40 36.51 10.43
N LEU A 95 7.56 35.34 11.06
CA LEU A 95 7.26 34.05 10.44
C LEU A 95 5.76 33.92 10.12
N LEU A 96 4.89 34.28 11.06
CA LEU A 96 3.44 34.26 10.87
C LEU A 96 2.95 35.30 9.85
N MET A 97 3.60 36.46 9.73
CA MET A 97 3.30 37.42 8.67
C MET A 97 3.50 36.83 7.26
N HIS A 98 4.38 35.84 7.12
CA HIS A 98 4.69 35.18 5.85
C HIS A 98 4.04 33.78 5.73
N LYS A 99 2.96 33.53 6.48
CA LYS A 99 2.18 32.29 6.48
C LYS A 99 1.82 31.77 5.09
N GLU A 100 1.46 32.66 4.16
CA GLU A 100 1.12 32.31 2.78
C GLU A 100 2.27 31.59 2.04
N LEU A 101 3.53 31.97 2.33
CA LEU A 101 4.72 31.38 1.70
C LEU A 101 5.06 29.99 2.24
N LEU A 102 4.63 29.68 3.46
CA LEU A 102 4.80 28.37 4.09
C LEU A 102 3.74 27.38 3.61
N SER A 103 2.56 27.87 3.24
CA SER A 103 1.38 27.11 2.78
C SER A 103 0.77 26.18 3.84
N THR A 104 1.57 25.57 4.71
CA THR A 104 1.14 24.53 5.65
C THR A 104 1.82 24.66 7.02
N TRP A 105 1.12 24.21 8.07
CA TRP A 105 1.60 24.30 9.45
C TRP A 105 2.82 23.41 9.71
N TYR A 106 2.99 22.32 8.96
CA TYR A 106 4.17 21.46 9.08
C TYR A 106 5.42 22.13 8.49
N HIS A 107 5.30 22.94 7.43
CA HIS A 107 6.42 23.80 7.00
C HIS A 107 6.77 24.82 8.08
N PHE A 108 5.76 25.45 8.70
CA PHE A 108 5.98 26.36 9.82
C PHE A 108 6.70 25.67 11.00
N LEU A 109 6.29 24.45 11.35
CA LEU A 109 6.96 23.64 12.37
C LEU A 109 8.44 23.41 12.02
N VAL A 110 8.75 23.00 10.80
CA VAL A 110 10.14 22.77 10.37
C VAL A 110 10.96 24.06 10.44
N THR A 111 10.43 25.18 9.98
CA THR A 111 11.10 26.49 10.06
C THR A 111 11.38 26.89 11.50
N ARG A 112 10.41 26.69 12.42
CA ARG A 112 10.55 27.01 13.84
C ARG A 112 11.57 26.11 14.54
N LEU A 113 11.60 24.82 14.21
CA LEU A 113 12.64 23.91 14.71
C LEU A 113 14.04 24.32 14.19
N LEU A 114 14.13 24.77 12.95
CA LEU A 114 15.41 25.15 12.34
C LEU A 114 16.00 26.44 12.94
N PHE A 115 15.17 27.46 13.16
CA PHE A 115 15.62 28.80 13.57
C PHE A 115 15.38 29.15 15.05
N CYS A 116 14.52 28.44 15.76
CA CYS A 116 14.23 28.70 17.18
C CYS A 116 14.74 27.58 18.09
N HIS A 117 14.56 26.31 17.69
CA HIS A 117 14.80 25.17 18.57
C HIS A 117 15.47 23.97 17.84
N PRO A 118 16.78 24.03 17.56
CA PRO A 118 17.46 23.03 16.72
C PRO A 118 17.77 21.71 17.45
N THR A 119 17.65 21.67 18.77
CA THR A 119 17.99 20.51 19.62
C THR A 119 16.76 19.90 20.31
N VAL A 120 15.57 20.10 19.77
CA VAL A 120 14.32 19.54 20.34
C VAL A 120 14.41 18.03 20.41
N LYS A 121 14.04 17.48 21.58
CA LYS A 121 13.96 16.04 21.76
C LYS A 121 12.71 15.49 21.08
N PRO A 122 12.74 14.26 20.55
CA PRO A 122 11.55 13.66 19.94
C PRO A 122 10.33 13.65 20.88
N THR A 123 10.54 13.45 22.18
CA THR A 123 9.47 13.43 23.21
C THR A 123 8.73 14.76 23.38
N GLU A 124 9.35 15.87 23.00
CA GLU A 124 8.79 17.22 23.15
C GLU A 124 8.20 17.74 21.82
N LEU A 125 8.41 17.01 20.72
CA LEU A 125 8.05 17.43 19.37
C LEU A 125 6.53 17.65 19.22
N HIS A 126 5.71 16.83 19.89
CA HIS A 126 4.26 16.99 19.90
C HIS A 126 3.80 18.37 20.40
N TYR A 127 4.42 18.89 21.46
CA TYR A 127 4.06 20.20 22.02
C TYR A 127 4.29 21.32 21.00
N TYR A 128 5.44 21.28 20.31
CA TYR A 128 5.73 22.24 19.25
C TYR A 128 4.80 22.08 18.04
N ALA A 129 4.49 20.84 17.65
CA ALA A 129 3.56 20.56 16.55
C ALA A 129 2.16 21.10 16.85
N GLN A 130 1.62 20.85 18.04
CA GLN A 130 0.32 21.35 18.47
C GLN A 130 0.30 22.88 18.52
N SER A 131 1.33 23.49 19.12
CA SER A 131 1.49 24.95 19.17
C SER A 131 1.54 25.56 17.76
N CYS A 132 2.32 24.99 16.84
CA CYS A 132 2.41 25.44 15.45
C CYS A 132 1.07 25.29 14.74
N MET A 133 0.35 24.19 14.95
CA MET A 133 -0.97 23.99 14.38
C MET A 133 -1.96 25.03 14.89
N THR A 134 -1.99 25.33 16.20
CA THR A 134 -2.90 26.35 16.76
C THR A 134 -2.57 27.77 16.29
N MET A 135 -1.29 28.10 16.10
CA MET A 135 -0.88 29.42 15.58
C MET A 135 -1.14 29.56 14.07
N PHE A 136 -0.96 28.47 13.32
CA PHE A 136 -1.06 28.47 11.86
C PHE A 136 -2.48 28.20 11.36
N LEU A 137 -3.29 27.38 12.03
CA LEU A 137 -4.67 27.18 11.64
C LEU A 137 -5.54 28.25 12.29
N ASP A 138 -6.23 29.03 11.46
CA ASP A 138 -7.21 29.99 11.97
C ASP A 138 -8.37 29.20 12.59
N SER A 139 -9.10 29.76 13.55
CA SER A 139 -10.20 29.05 14.25
C SER A 139 -11.33 28.56 13.33
N ARG A 140 -11.30 28.92 12.03
CA ARG A 140 -12.26 28.51 10.99
C ARG A 140 -11.75 27.40 10.08
N SER A 141 -10.46 27.10 10.04
CA SER A 141 -9.93 26.00 9.22
C SER A 141 -10.18 24.67 9.91
N VAL A 142 -10.80 23.74 9.18
CA VAL A 142 -11.03 22.38 9.66
C VAL A 142 -9.72 21.59 9.44
N PRO A 143 -9.16 20.94 10.48
CA PRO A 143 -7.98 20.10 10.32
C PRO A 143 -8.23 18.98 9.31
N GLU A 144 -7.27 18.72 8.44
CA GLU A 144 -7.34 17.58 7.53
C GLU A 144 -7.09 16.28 8.30
N PRO A 145 -7.56 15.12 7.82
CA PRO A 145 -7.30 13.83 8.47
C PRO A 145 -5.79 13.54 8.66
N LEU A 146 -4.96 14.05 7.74
CA LEU A 146 -3.50 13.94 7.83
C LEU A 146 -2.94 14.72 9.04
N ASP A 147 -3.54 15.84 9.43
CA ASP A 147 -3.08 16.65 10.56
C ASP A 147 -3.21 15.87 11.87
N SER A 148 -4.36 15.19 12.06
CA SER A 148 -4.58 14.28 13.20
C SER A 148 -3.55 13.16 13.25
N ILE A 149 -3.29 12.52 12.09
CA ILE A 149 -2.31 11.44 11.97
C ILE A 149 -0.90 11.94 12.34
N LEU A 150 -0.50 13.11 11.84
CA LEU A 150 0.82 13.67 12.13
C LEU A 150 0.98 14.04 13.60
N LEU A 151 -0.05 14.63 14.23
CA LEU A 151 -0.01 14.95 15.65
C LEU A 151 0.11 13.70 16.53
N ALA A 152 -0.66 12.65 16.23
CA ALA A 152 -0.56 11.37 16.91
C ALA A 152 0.83 10.74 16.70
N ALA A 153 1.39 10.84 15.50
CA ALA A 153 2.74 10.37 15.20
C ALA A 153 3.81 11.13 16.01
N PHE A 154 3.69 12.45 16.16
CA PHE A 154 4.59 13.26 16.99
C PHE A 154 4.44 12.97 18.49
N GLU A 155 3.27 12.51 18.94
CA GLU A 155 3.03 12.05 20.32
C GLU A 155 3.55 10.63 20.57
N PHE A 156 3.98 9.93 19.52
CA PHE A 156 4.24 8.49 19.53
C PHE A 156 3.02 7.62 19.91
N ASP A 157 1.80 8.12 19.69
CA ASP A 157 0.58 7.30 19.81
C ASP A 157 0.35 6.48 18.53
N ILE A 158 1.02 5.33 18.49
CA ILE A 158 0.97 4.40 17.36
C ILE A 158 -0.45 3.87 17.13
N HIS A 159 -1.22 3.63 18.20
CA HIS A 159 -2.56 3.07 18.08
C HIS A 159 -3.52 4.07 17.40
N GLN A 160 -3.41 5.34 17.77
CA GLN A 160 -4.19 6.41 17.15
C GLN A 160 -3.78 6.61 15.67
N VAL A 161 -2.48 6.54 15.34
CA VAL A 161 -2.00 6.58 13.95
C VAL A 161 -2.61 5.46 13.11
N ILE A 162 -2.57 4.22 13.59
CA ILE A 162 -3.14 3.05 12.89
C ILE A 162 -4.64 3.25 12.62
N LYS A 163 -5.37 3.71 13.66
CA LYS A 163 -6.81 3.97 13.57
C LYS A 163 -7.14 5.07 12.56
N ASP A 164 -6.49 6.23 12.66
CA ASP A 164 -6.78 7.36 11.79
C ASP A 164 -6.37 7.09 10.34
N CYS A 165 -5.24 6.40 10.12
CA CYS A 165 -4.85 5.96 8.78
C CYS A 165 -5.87 4.99 8.17
N SER A 166 -6.48 4.09 8.97
CA SER A 166 -7.49 3.14 8.48
C SER A 166 -8.74 3.85 7.94
N ILE A 167 -9.13 4.95 8.60
CA ILE A 167 -10.29 5.76 8.21
C ILE A 167 -9.95 6.69 7.04
N ALA A 168 -8.81 7.38 7.12
CA ALA A 168 -8.45 8.42 6.17
C ALA A 168 -8.04 7.89 4.79
N LEU A 169 -7.24 6.82 4.75
CA LEU A 169 -6.68 6.30 3.49
C LEU A 169 -7.61 5.33 2.77
N ASN A 170 -8.62 4.79 3.47
CA ASN A 170 -9.56 3.78 2.96
C ASN A 170 -8.86 2.58 2.26
N ASN A 171 -7.59 2.33 2.63
CA ASN A 171 -6.76 1.27 2.08
C ASN A 171 -6.09 0.51 3.21
N TRP A 172 -6.52 -0.73 3.41
CA TRP A 172 -6.00 -1.63 4.43
C TRP A 172 -4.54 -2.01 4.19
N TRP A 173 -4.00 -1.86 2.97
CA TRP A 173 -2.60 -2.19 2.65
C TRP A 173 -1.62 -1.42 3.54
N PHE A 174 -1.75 -0.10 3.60
CA PHE A 174 -0.81 0.74 4.34
C PHE A 174 -0.84 0.40 5.83
N VAL A 175 -2.05 0.29 6.40
CA VAL A 175 -2.23 0.04 7.83
C VAL A 175 -1.79 -1.37 8.22
N ALA A 176 -2.08 -2.39 7.40
CA ALA A 176 -1.64 -3.76 7.64
C ALA A 176 -0.12 -3.86 7.63
N HIS A 177 0.56 -3.27 6.64
CA HIS A 177 2.02 -3.33 6.53
C HIS A 177 2.75 -2.41 7.50
N LEU A 178 2.19 -1.23 7.81
CA LEU A 178 2.73 -0.38 8.85
C LEU A 178 2.69 -1.10 10.20
N THR A 179 1.56 -1.71 10.53
CA THR A 179 1.41 -2.48 11.77
C THR A 179 2.35 -3.68 11.81
N ASP A 180 2.48 -4.40 10.69
CA ASP A 180 3.43 -5.51 10.55
C ASP A 180 4.89 -5.07 10.78
N LEU A 181 5.31 -3.96 10.16
CA LEU A 181 6.64 -3.39 10.35
C LEU A 181 6.89 -2.98 11.80
N LEU A 182 5.91 -2.32 12.44
CA LEU A 182 6.02 -1.87 13.82
C LEU A 182 6.08 -3.03 14.82
N ASP A 183 5.37 -4.12 14.55
CA ASP A 183 5.43 -5.36 15.32
C ASP A 183 6.82 -6.02 15.19
N HIS A 184 7.36 -6.08 13.97
CA HIS A 184 8.74 -6.56 13.73
C HIS A 184 9.81 -5.69 14.39
N CYS A 185 9.57 -4.37 14.50
CA CYS A 185 10.41 -3.45 15.27
C CYS A 185 10.22 -3.56 16.79
N LYS A 186 9.28 -4.40 17.28
CA LYS A 186 8.91 -4.54 18.70
C LYS A 186 8.42 -3.24 19.34
N LEU A 187 7.88 -2.33 18.53
CA LEU A 187 7.30 -1.06 18.99
C LEU A 187 5.83 -1.23 19.39
N LEU A 188 5.17 -2.25 18.86
CA LEU A 188 3.83 -2.65 19.29
C LEU A 188 3.93 -3.67 20.42
N GLN A 189 3.24 -3.38 21.52
CA GLN A 189 2.94 -4.42 22.50
C GLN A 189 1.84 -5.30 21.93
N SER A 190 1.97 -6.62 22.08
CA SER A 190 0.96 -7.59 21.68
C SER A 190 -0.30 -7.41 22.53
N HIS A 191 -1.15 -6.45 22.16
CA HIS A 191 -2.45 -6.29 22.77
C HIS A 191 -3.38 -7.32 22.15
N ASN A 192 -3.68 -8.37 22.90
CA ASN A 192 -4.72 -9.32 22.50
C ASN A 192 -6.04 -8.57 22.52
N LEU A 193 -6.68 -8.45 21.36
CA LEU A 193 -8.02 -7.92 21.27
C LEU A 193 -8.97 -8.84 22.06
N HIS A 194 -10.08 -8.31 22.54
CA HIS A 194 -11.09 -9.08 23.28
C HIS A 194 -11.62 -10.33 22.55
N PHE A 195 -11.33 -10.46 21.26
CA PHE A 195 -11.70 -11.58 20.39
C PHE A 195 -10.59 -12.64 20.21
N GLY A 196 -9.47 -12.52 20.93
CA GLY A 196 -8.41 -13.54 20.92
C GLY A 196 -7.40 -13.46 19.78
N SER A 197 -7.48 -12.45 18.91
CA SER A 197 -6.48 -12.15 17.87
C SER A 197 -5.63 -10.95 18.28
N ASN A 198 -4.41 -10.86 17.73
CA ASN A 198 -3.59 -9.66 17.85
C ASN A 198 -4.02 -8.61 16.80
N LEU A 199 -3.78 -7.33 17.09
CA LEU A 199 -4.14 -6.23 16.18
C LEU A 199 -3.53 -6.40 14.78
N ARG A 200 -2.30 -6.91 14.71
CA ARG A 200 -1.59 -7.18 13.47
C ARG A 200 -2.34 -8.17 12.57
N GLU A 201 -2.74 -9.31 13.12
CA GLU A 201 -3.45 -10.38 12.43
C GLU A 201 -4.82 -9.89 11.99
N PHE A 202 -5.56 -9.16 12.84
CA PHE A 202 -6.83 -8.55 12.44
C PHE A 202 -6.67 -7.70 11.17
N LEU A 203 -5.70 -6.78 11.14
CA LEU A 203 -5.48 -5.88 10.00
C LEU A 203 -4.99 -6.63 8.75
N LEU A 204 -4.14 -7.64 8.92
CA LEU A 204 -3.70 -8.50 7.81
C LEU A 204 -4.86 -9.32 7.24
N LEU A 205 -5.76 -9.84 8.08
CA LEU A 205 -6.93 -10.60 7.64
C LEU A 205 -7.93 -9.73 6.87
N GLU A 206 -8.17 -8.50 7.31
CA GLU A 206 -9.02 -7.55 6.56
C GLU A 206 -8.41 -7.19 5.20
N TYR A 207 -7.10 -6.93 5.16
CA TYR A 207 -6.39 -6.69 3.91
C TYR A 207 -6.43 -7.90 2.96
N ALA A 208 -6.13 -9.10 3.47
CA ALA A 208 -6.17 -10.34 2.70
C ALA A 208 -7.57 -10.64 2.17
N SER A 209 -8.61 -10.40 2.98
CA SER A 209 -10.01 -10.53 2.56
C SER A 209 -10.36 -9.56 1.43
N GLY A 210 -9.87 -8.31 1.50
CA GLY A 210 -9.98 -7.35 0.40
C GLY A 210 -9.32 -7.85 -0.89
N LEU A 211 -8.07 -8.34 -0.80
CA LEU A 211 -7.35 -8.93 -1.94
C LEU A 211 -8.07 -10.15 -2.53
N PHE A 212 -8.72 -10.96 -1.70
CA PHE A 212 -9.40 -12.17 -2.11
C PHE A 212 -10.58 -11.90 -3.06
N THR A 213 -11.23 -10.75 -2.92
CA THR A 213 -12.30 -10.33 -3.83
C THR A 213 -11.82 -10.02 -5.25
N HIS A 214 -10.52 -9.72 -5.42
CA HIS A 214 -9.94 -9.37 -6.72
C HIS A 214 -9.54 -10.61 -7.53
N HIS A 215 -9.98 -10.65 -8.80
CA HIS A 215 -9.86 -11.80 -9.69
C HIS A 215 -8.41 -12.29 -9.94
N SER A 216 -7.41 -11.41 -9.85
CA SER A 216 -6.00 -11.73 -10.09
C SER A 216 -5.17 -11.87 -8.81
N LEU A 217 -5.62 -11.27 -7.70
CA LEU A 217 -4.84 -11.14 -6.46
C LEU A 217 -5.21 -12.19 -5.40
N TRP A 218 -6.29 -12.95 -5.59
CA TRP A 218 -6.72 -13.96 -4.63
C TRP A 218 -5.64 -15.02 -4.29
N GLN A 219 -4.71 -15.33 -5.21
CA GLN A 219 -3.59 -16.23 -4.89
C GLN A 219 -2.64 -15.62 -3.85
N LEU A 220 -2.34 -14.34 -3.99
CA LEU A 220 -1.51 -13.62 -3.03
C LEU A 220 -2.21 -13.54 -1.66
N ALA A 221 -3.54 -13.37 -1.65
CA ALA A 221 -4.32 -13.38 -0.41
C ALA A 221 -4.18 -14.71 0.36
N VAL A 222 -4.04 -15.85 -0.34
CA VAL A 222 -3.80 -17.15 0.32
C VAL A 222 -2.47 -17.15 1.08
N ASP A 223 -1.42 -16.58 0.51
CA ASP A 223 -0.12 -16.48 1.17
C ASP A 223 -0.18 -15.59 2.44
N TYR A 224 -1.01 -14.54 2.43
CA TYR A 224 -1.27 -13.73 3.63
C TYR A 224 -2.03 -14.50 4.70
N PHE A 225 -3.04 -15.30 4.33
CA PHE A 225 -3.77 -16.13 5.28
C PHE A 225 -2.87 -17.18 5.93
N ASP A 226 -1.94 -17.78 5.20
CA ASP A 226 -0.99 -18.75 5.77
C ASP A 226 -0.04 -18.12 6.80
N HIS A 227 0.23 -16.82 6.68
CA HIS A 227 1.10 -16.11 7.61
C HIS A 227 0.38 -15.69 8.90
N CYS A 228 -0.95 -15.85 8.96
CA CYS A 228 -1.77 -15.53 10.14
C CYS A 228 -1.93 -16.78 11.04
N PRO A 229 -1.47 -16.75 12.30
CA PRO A 229 -1.36 -17.95 13.13
C PRO A 229 -2.69 -18.48 13.70
N GLU A 230 -3.63 -17.62 14.08
CA GLU A 230 -4.84 -18.02 14.83
C GLU A 230 -6.02 -18.25 13.89
N PHE A 231 -6.37 -17.24 13.09
CA PHE A 231 -7.60 -17.24 12.29
C PHE A 231 -7.38 -17.40 10.78
N GLY A 232 -6.12 -17.37 10.33
CA GLY A 232 -5.77 -17.47 8.90
C GLY A 232 -6.39 -18.66 8.19
N ARG A 233 -6.26 -19.86 8.78
CA ARG A 233 -6.80 -21.11 8.21
C ARG A 233 -8.33 -21.09 8.10
N VAL A 234 -9.02 -20.61 9.12
CA VAL A 234 -10.50 -20.55 9.15
C VAL A 234 -11.01 -19.57 8.09
N TYR A 235 -10.35 -18.42 7.95
CA TYR A 235 -10.69 -17.45 6.90
C TYR A 235 -10.47 -18.01 5.50
N LEU A 236 -9.34 -18.70 5.27
CA LEU A 236 -9.06 -19.34 4.00
C LEU A 236 -10.11 -20.42 3.67
N GLU A 237 -10.47 -21.27 4.64
CA GLU A 237 -11.51 -22.30 4.49
C GLU A 237 -12.87 -21.72 4.06
N LEU A 238 -13.26 -20.56 4.62
CA LEU A 238 -14.53 -19.89 4.30
C LEU A 238 -14.51 -19.16 2.95
N GLN A 239 -13.38 -18.53 2.61
CA GLN A 239 -13.29 -17.69 1.42
C GLN A 239 -12.99 -18.48 0.15
N ILE A 240 -12.23 -19.58 0.23
CA ILE A 240 -11.81 -20.37 -0.93
C ILE A 240 -12.99 -20.93 -1.75
N GLU A 241 -14.10 -21.25 -1.07
CA GLU A 241 -15.32 -21.73 -1.73
C GLU A 241 -16.04 -20.66 -2.55
N ARG A 242 -15.77 -19.37 -2.27
CA ARG A 242 -16.39 -18.23 -2.95
C ARG A 242 -15.66 -17.82 -4.22
N VAL A 243 -14.49 -18.40 -4.50
CA VAL A 243 -13.73 -18.07 -5.71
C VAL A 243 -14.53 -18.47 -6.96
N PRO A 244 -14.80 -17.57 -7.91
CA PRO A 244 -15.54 -17.92 -9.10
C PRO A 244 -14.74 -18.91 -9.96
N LEU A 245 -15.31 -20.09 -10.21
CA LEU A 245 -14.69 -21.22 -10.92
C LEU A 245 -15.05 -21.19 -12.42
N ASP A 246 -14.73 -20.10 -13.11
CA ASP A 246 -15.14 -19.89 -14.51
C ASP A 246 -14.44 -20.85 -15.50
N THR A 247 -13.23 -21.30 -15.15
CA THR A 247 -12.40 -22.14 -16.02
C THR A 247 -11.85 -23.34 -15.25
N GLU A 248 -11.69 -24.47 -15.97
CA GLU A 248 -11.11 -25.69 -15.43
C GLU A 248 -9.68 -25.48 -14.92
N ARG A 249 -8.90 -24.63 -15.61
CA ARG A 249 -7.55 -24.25 -15.17
C ARG A 249 -7.56 -23.54 -13.82
N LYS A 250 -8.53 -22.66 -13.57
CA LYS A 250 -8.66 -21.95 -12.29
C LYS A 250 -9.08 -22.93 -11.19
N ALA A 251 -10.01 -23.83 -11.46
CA ALA A 251 -10.41 -24.87 -10.51
C ALA A 251 -9.26 -25.80 -10.11
N LEU A 252 -8.43 -26.24 -11.06
CA LEU A 252 -7.24 -27.05 -10.78
C LEU A 252 -6.20 -26.30 -9.92
N LYS A 253 -6.06 -24.98 -10.11
CA LYS A 253 -5.19 -24.16 -9.26
C LYS A 253 -5.70 -24.07 -7.82
N VAL A 254 -7.01 -23.82 -7.65
CA VAL A 254 -7.64 -23.78 -6.33
C VAL A 254 -7.50 -25.13 -5.63
N LEU A 255 -7.76 -26.24 -6.34
CA LEU A 255 -7.56 -27.58 -5.79
C LEU A 255 -6.13 -27.82 -5.31
N ARG A 256 -5.13 -27.45 -6.11
CA ARG A 256 -3.72 -27.62 -5.72
C ARG A 256 -3.40 -26.88 -4.42
N ILE A 257 -3.93 -25.67 -4.27
CA ILE A 257 -3.76 -24.84 -3.05
C ILE A 257 -4.40 -25.55 -1.84
N CYS A 258 -5.62 -26.08 -1.98
CA CYS A 258 -6.32 -26.81 -0.93
C CYS A 258 -5.63 -28.14 -0.57
N GLU A 259 -5.14 -28.89 -1.57
CA GLU A 259 -4.42 -30.15 -1.37
C GLU A 259 -3.09 -29.94 -0.62
N GLN A 260 -2.34 -28.90 -0.98
CA GLN A 260 -1.11 -28.52 -0.28
C GLN A 260 -1.34 -28.20 1.21
N ARG A 261 -2.52 -27.70 1.56
CA ARG A 261 -2.91 -27.30 2.93
C ARG A 261 -3.83 -28.31 3.63
N GLN A 262 -3.97 -29.52 3.05
CA GLN A 262 -4.78 -30.62 3.61
C GLN A 262 -6.27 -30.27 3.86
N MET A 263 -6.83 -29.35 3.07
CA MET A 263 -8.22 -28.88 3.16
C MET A 263 -9.18 -29.83 2.44
N SER A 264 -9.34 -31.04 2.99
CA SER A 264 -10.05 -32.15 2.34
C SER A 264 -11.54 -31.89 2.08
N GLU A 265 -12.19 -31.14 2.97
CA GLU A 265 -13.61 -30.79 2.83
C GLU A 265 -13.82 -29.82 1.67
N GLN A 266 -12.97 -28.79 1.54
CA GLN A 266 -13.01 -27.82 0.46
C GLN A 266 -12.68 -28.46 -0.89
N VAL A 267 -11.70 -29.38 -0.94
CA VAL A 267 -11.41 -30.18 -2.14
C VAL A 267 -12.66 -30.93 -2.60
N ARG A 268 -13.38 -31.59 -1.68
CA ARG A 268 -14.62 -32.31 -1.99
C ARG A 268 -15.71 -31.38 -2.52
N SER A 269 -15.92 -30.25 -1.84
CA SER A 269 -16.89 -29.21 -2.19
C SER A 269 -16.64 -28.67 -3.61
N ILE A 270 -15.41 -28.26 -3.91
CA ILE A 270 -15.00 -27.73 -5.22
C ILE A 270 -15.16 -28.78 -6.32
N CYS A 271 -14.73 -30.02 -6.08
CA CYS A 271 -14.88 -31.10 -7.07
C CYS A 271 -16.36 -31.37 -7.39
N LYS A 272 -17.24 -31.33 -6.39
CA LYS A 272 -18.69 -31.50 -6.57
C LYS A 272 -19.31 -30.37 -7.40
N ILE A 273 -18.94 -29.11 -7.14
CA ILE A 273 -19.39 -27.95 -7.92
C ILE A 273 -18.97 -28.10 -9.40
N MET A 274 -17.71 -28.43 -9.66
CA MET A 274 -17.18 -28.63 -11.02
C MET A 274 -17.85 -29.80 -11.73
N ALA A 275 -18.10 -30.91 -11.03
CA ALA A 275 -18.80 -32.06 -11.58
C ALA A 275 -20.24 -31.72 -11.99
N MET A 276 -20.97 -30.98 -11.16
CA MET A 276 -22.32 -30.48 -11.49
C MET A 276 -22.30 -29.51 -12.69
N GLN A 277 -21.33 -28.59 -12.75
CA GLN A 277 -21.19 -27.66 -13.87
C GLN A 277 -20.87 -28.39 -15.18
N ALA A 278 -19.99 -29.40 -15.15
CA ALA A 278 -19.67 -30.23 -16.30
C ALA A 278 -20.87 -31.07 -16.78
N LEU A 279 -21.67 -31.58 -15.84
CA LEU A 279 -22.91 -32.30 -16.14
C LEU A 279 -23.94 -31.39 -16.83
N ARG A 280 -24.15 -30.16 -16.32
CA ARG A 280 -25.01 -29.14 -16.96
C ARG A 280 -24.57 -28.81 -18.38
N ASN A 281 -23.25 -28.77 -18.62
CA ASN A 281 -22.66 -28.53 -19.93
C ASN A 281 -22.62 -29.78 -20.84
N ASN A 282 -23.30 -30.87 -20.49
CA ASN A 282 -23.33 -32.15 -21.23
C ASN A 282 -21.96 -32.84 -21.42
N ARG A 283 -20.92 -32.42 -20.70
CA ARG A 283 -19.57 -33.00 -20.75
C ARG A 283 -19.43 -34.11 -19.71
N LEU A 284 -20.03 -35.26 -20.01
CA LEU A 284 -20.11 -36.39 -19.08
C LEU A 284 -18.74 -36.95 -18.67
N GLY A 285 -17.76 -36.97 -19.58
CA GLY A 285 -16.40 -37.45 -19.28
C GLY A 285 -15.68 -36.57 -18.25
N SER A 286 -15.77 -35.25 -18.41
CA SER A 286 -15.26 -34.31 -17.41
C SER A 286 -16.02 -34.44 -16.09
N ALA A 287 -17.35 -34.54 -16.13
CA ALA A 287 -18.18 -34.71 -14.93
C ALA A 287 -17.79 -35.97 -14.13
N LEU A 288 -17.54 -37.09 -14.81
CA LEU A 288 -17.07 -38.33 -14.17
C LEU A 288 -15.71 -38.15 -13.52
N SER A 289 -14.74 -37.54 -14.22
CA SER A 289 -13.40 -37.26 -13.69
C SER A 289 -13.45 -36.42 -12.41
N TRP A 290 -14.26 -35.35 -12.40
CA TRP A 290 -14.46 -34.51 -11.23
C TRP A 290 -15.20 -35.23 -10.08
N SER A 291 -16.11 -36.15 -10.39
CA SER A 291 -16.85 -36.94 -9.38
C SER A 291 -15.98 -37.98 -8.68
N ILE A 292 -15.08 -38.64 -9.44
CA ILE A 292 -14.09 -39.56 -8.89
C ILE A 292 -13.14 -38.81 -7.94
N ARG A 293 -12.68 -37.61 -8.34
CA ARG A 293 -11.85 -36.75 -7.49
C ARG A 293 -12.57 -36.27 -6.22
N ALA A 294 -13.87 -36.02 -6.30
CA ALA A 294 -14.71 -35.72 -5.14
C ALA A 294 -14.88 -36.90 -4.17
N LYS A 295 -14.47 -38.13 -4.55
CA LYS A 295 -14.76 -39.37 -3.82
C LYS A 295 -16.26 -39.60 -3.61
N ASP A 296 -17.10 -39.08 -4.51
CA ASP A 296 -18.56 -39.28 -4.48
C ASP A 296 -18.90 -40.50 -5.36
N ALA A 297 -18.88 -41.68 -4.74
CA ALA A 297 -19.10 -42.94 -5.44
C ALA A 297 -20.51 -43.04 -6.05
N ALA A 298 -21.53 -42.53 -5.35
CA ALA A 298 -22.91 -42.56 -5.83
C ALA A 298 -23.08 -41.68 -7.08
N PHE A 299 -22.52 -40.47 -7.05
CA PHE A 299 -22.59 -39.56 -8.20
C PHE A 299 -21.74 -40.03 -9.39
N ALA A 300 -20.58 -40.64 -9.13
CA ALA A 300 -19.75 -41.23 -10.17
C ALA A 300 -20.45 -42.40 -10.88
N THR A 301 -21.11 -43.30 -10.13
CA THR A 301 -21.89 -44.41 -10.69
C THR A 301 -23.03 -43.91 -11.57
N LEU A 302 -23.79 -42.91 -11.10
CA LEU A 302 -24.88 -42.30 -11.86
C LEU A 302 -24.41 -41.70 -13.20
N ILE A 303 -23.27 -41.00 -13.21
CA ILE A 303 -22.71 -40.45 -14.45
C ILE A 303 -22.19 -41.57 -15.36
N SER A 304 -21.60 -42.62 -14.79
CA SER A 304 -21.11 -43.79 -15.54
C SER A 304 -22.26 -44.54 -16.22
N GLU A 305 -23.39 -44.74 -15.55
CA GLU A 305 -24.60 -45.33 -16.13
C GLU A 305 -25.13 -44.47 -17.29
N ARG A 306 -25.23 -43.15 -17.09
CA ARG A 306 -25.67 -42.21 -18.14
C ARG A 306 -24.72 -42.17 -19.34
N LEU A 307 -23.42 -42.34 -19.13
CA LEU A 307 -22.42 -42.50 -20.19
C LEU A 307 -22.64 -43.79 -20.99
N ASN A 308 -22.86 -44.90 -20.28
CA ASN A 308 -23.12 -46.20 -20.89
C ASN A 308 -24.40 -46.16 -21.73
N GLU A 309 -25.49 -45.57 -21.23
CA GLU A 309 -26.72 -45.38 -21.99
C GLU A 309 -26.52 -44.56 -23.26
N ARG A 310 -25.77 -43.46 -23.22
CA ARG A 310 -25.47 -42.67 -24.42
C ARG A 310 -24.66 -43.47 -25.44
N ARG A 311 -23.68 -44.26 -24.97
CA ARG A 311 -22.87 -45.12 -25.83
C ARG A 311 -23.73 -46.22 -26.47
N HIS A 312 -24.66 -46.80 -25.73
CA HIS A 312 -25.58 -47.83 -26.23
C HIS A 312 -26.55 -47.23 -27.26
N ARG A 313 -27.11 -46.03 -27.01
CA ARG A 313 -27.95 -45.33 -28.01
C ARG A 313 -27.15 -44.96 -29.26
N GLY A 314 -25.94 -44.43 -29.13
CA GLY A 314 -25.06 -44.11 -30.27
C GLY A 314 -24.67 -45.34 -31.10
N ALA A 315 -24.43 -46.49 -30.45
CA ALA A 315 -24.20 -47.75 -31.13
C ALA A 315 -25.45 -48.25 -31.89
N CYS A 316 -26.65 -48.09 -31.32
CA CYS A 316 -27.90 -48.41 -32.01
C CYS A 316 -28.15 -47.52 -33.24
N TYR A 317 -27.80 -46.23 -33.20
CA TYR A 317 -27.92 -45.34 -34.37
C TYR A 317 -26.88 -45.65 -35.46
N ALA A 318 -25.66 -46.05 -35.09
CA ALA A 318 -24.64 -46.49 -36.06
C ALA A 318 -25.02 -47.81 -36.74
N GLY A 319 -25.76 -48.69 -36.06
CA GLY A 319 -26.29 -49.94 -36.62
C GLY A 319 -27.46 -49.77 -37.60
N ILE A 320 -28.06 -48.58 -37.69
CA ILE A 320 -29.20 -48.31 -38.61
C ILE A 320 -28.73 -47.73 -39.96
N HIS A 321 -27.47 -47.27 -40.08
CA HIS A 321 -26.93 -46.74 -41.34
C HIS A 321 -26.05 -47.72 -42.14
N SER A 322 -25.92 -48.99 -41.73
CA SER A 322 -25.29 -50.01 -42.57
C SER A 322 -26.30 -50.63 -43.54
N VAL A 323 -26.53 -49.97 -44.68
CA VAL A 323 -27.14 -50.59 -45.86
C VAL A 323 -26.12 -51.61 -46.44
N PRO A 324 -26.51 -52.86 -46.75
CA PRO A 324 -25.60 -53.84 -47.30
C PRO A 324 -25.39 -53.58 -48.79
N GLY A 325 -24.20 -53.10 -49.18
CA GLY A 325 -23.83 -53.01 -50.59
C GLY A 325 -22.77 -51.96 -50.90
N SER A 326 -21.51 -52.23 -50.58
CA SER A 326 -20.36 -51.91 -51.46
C SER A 326 -19.07 -52.36 -50.79
N THR A 327 -18.35 -53.22 -51.51
CA THR A 327 -16.98 -53.63 -51.23
C THR A 327 -16.05 -52.41 -51.27
N GLY A 328 -15.33 -52.14 -50.18
CA GLY A 328 -14.34 -51.07 -50.14
C GLY A 328 -13.66 -50.94 -48.77
N THR A 329 -12.53 -51.63 -48.64
CA THR A 329 -11.43 -51.42 -47.68
C THR A 329 -11.47 -50.15 -46.81
N ALA A 330 -11.53 -50.31 -45.49
CA ALA A 330 -10.60 -49.66 -44.53
C ALA A 330 -10.90 -50.12 -43.09
N ALA A 331 -10.08 -51.04 -42.59
CA ALA A 331 -9.87 -51.17 -41.17
C ALA A 331 -9.23 -49.88 -40.63
N ARG A 332 -9.86 -49.23 -39.65
CA ARG A 332 -9.15 -48.33 -38.73
C ARG A 332 -9.58 -48.65 -37.31
N ALA A 333 -8.74 -49.47 -36.68
CA ALA A 333 -8.66 -49.62 -35.25
C ALA A 333 -8.62 -48.24 -34.59
N CYS A 334 -9.60 -47.94 -33.73
CA CYS A 334 -9.49 -46.87 -32.74
C CYS A 334 -8.34 -47.24 -31.81
N ARG A 335 -7.15 -46.70 -32.08
CA ARG A 335 -6.03 -46.73 -31.13
C ARG A 335 -6.44 -45.94 -29.91
N CYS A 336 -6.38 -46.58 -28.75
CA CYS A 336 -6.16 -45.90 -27.49
C CYS A 336 -4.90 -45.04 -27.64
N VAL A 337 -5.02 -43.73 -27.51
CA VAL A 337 -3.88 -42.84 -27.33
C VAL A 337 -3.73 -42.60 -25.82
N PRO A 338 -2.59 -42.95 -25.20
CA PRO A 338 -2.34 -42.69 -23.78
C PRO A 338 -2.30 -41.19 -23.45
N PHE A 339 -2.54 -40.88 -22.18
CA PHE A 339 -2.91 -39.57 -21.62
C PHE A 339 -1.80 -38.49 -21.61
N ASP A 340 -0.62 -38.72 -22.20
CA ASP A 340 0.57 -37.88 -21.94
C ASP A 340 0.93 -36.84 -23.02
N GLN A 341 0.17 -36.69 -24.11
CA GLN A 341 0.56 -35.81 -25.23
C GLN A 341 -0.33 -34.57 -25.46
N LEU A 342 -1.13 -34.13 -24.48
CA LEU A 342 -2.00 -32.93 -24.61
C LEU A 342 -1.45 -31.66 -23.92
N VAL A 343 -0.21 -31.70 -23.43
CA VAL A 343 0.39 -30.57 -22.69
C VAL A 343 1.21 -29.62 -23.59
N TYR A 344 1.47 -29.94 -24.86
CA TYR A 344 2.47 -29.20 -25.64
C TYR A 344 1.99 -28.19 -26.71
N ASP A 345 0.72 -28.17 -27.13
CA ASP A 345 0.28 -27.33 -28.27
C ASP A 345 -0.84 -26.31 -27.96
N ALA A 346 -0.64 -25.44 -26.97
CA ALA A 346 -1.48 -24.25 -26.81
C ALA A 346 -0.68 -23.01 -26.32
N LYS A 347 0.46 -22.76 -26.95
CA LYS A 347 1.06 -21.43 -27.09
C LYS A 347 0.95 -21.04 -28.56
N LEU A 348 0.10 -20.06 -28.90
CA LEU A 348 0.29 -19.01 -29.93
C LEU A 348 -1.04 -18.31 -30.30
N GLY A 349 -1.05 -16.96 -30.17
CA GLY A 349 -1.97 -16.01 -30.83
C GLY A 349 -3.31 -15.70 -30.11
N ARG A 350 -3.49 -14.51 -29.48
CA ARG A 350 -3.91 -13.19 -30.06
C ARG A 350 -5.35 -13.21 -30.61
N TYR A 351 -6.29 -12.29 -30.40
CA TYR A 351 -6.47 -10.96 -29.79
C TYR A 351 -8.00 -10.80 -29.55
N GLY A 352 -8.46 -9.89 -28.69
CA GLY A 352 -9.86 -9.44 -28.73
C GLY A 352 -10.39 -8.78 -27.44
N SER A 353 -10.22 -7.46 -27.38
CA SER A 353 -10.72 -6.52 -26.37
C SER A 353 -12.25 -6.35 -26.31
N LEU A 354 -12.73 -5.82 -25.18
CA LEU A 354 -13.86 -4.88 -24.94
C LEU A 354 -14.69 -5.38 -23.74
N SER A 355 -14.54 -4.81 -22.54
CA SER A 355 -15.10 -3.54 -22.03
C SER A 355 -16.26 -3.80 -21.05
N ARG A 356 -16.11 -3.27 -19.83
CA ARG A 356 -17.11 -3.07 -18.75
C ARG A 356 -18.32 -2.23 -19.24
N PRO A 357 -19.38 -1.90 -18.45
CA PRO A 357 -19.61 -1.98 -16.98
C PRO A 357 -21.03 -2.52 -16.60
N ILE A 358 -21.49 -2.69 -15.35
CA ILE A 358 -22.00 -1.68 -14.41
C ILE A 358 -22.52 -2.37 -13.13
N ILE A 359 -22.35 -1.63 -12.03
CA ILE A 359 -22.81 -1.76 -10.64
C ILE A 359 -24.34 -1.57 -10.47
N LYS A 360 -24.95 -2.29 -9.51
CA LYS A 360 -26.12 -1.97 -8.63
C LYS A 360 -26.93 -3.27 -8.41
N ARG A 361 -27.37 -3.65 -7.20
CA ARG A 361 -27.92 -2.85 -6.10
C ARG A 361 -27.88 -3.70 -4.82
N ILE A 362 -27.36 -3.12 -3.74
CA ILE A 362 -27.72 -3.49 -2.36
C ILE A 362 -28.82 -2.50 -1.96
N THR A 363 -29.91 -3.04 -1.47
CA THR A 363 -30.81 -2.47 -0.46
C THR A 363 -31.10 -3.59 0.52
#